data_AF-A0A1V2BAW7-F1
#
_entry.id   AF-A0A1V2BAW7-F1
#
_cell.length_a   1.000
_cell.length_b   1.000
_cell.length_c   1.000
_cell.angle_alpha   90.00
_cell.angle_beta   90.00
_cell.angle_gamma   90.00
#
_symmetry.space_group_name_H-M   'P 1'
#
loop_
_entity.id
_entity.type
_entity.pdbx_description
1 polymer ?
#
loop_
_entity_poly.entity_id
_entity_poly.type
_entity_poly.pdbx_seq_one_letter_code
_entity_poly.pdbx_strand_id
1 'polypeptide(L)'
;MSGPNNTQQLVLVPVESLEEIFNRLSRIEILLKEKTPGHTGKVTTNAAAYITAQSFMDAVGIKRTKFSKLIKENKIKTIKKSRHIHVLASEVQRYFTDPSIE
;
A
#
# COMPACT_ATOMS: atom_id res chain seq x y z
N MET A 1 12.44 -43.26 -3.26
CA MET A 1 12.10 -42.42 -2.09
C MET A 1 13.28 -41.47 -1.85
N SER A 2 13.30 -40.30 -2.50
CA SER A 2 14.37 -39.30 -2.30
C SER A 2 13.83 -38.18 -1.42
N GLY A 3 14.36 -38.05 -0.21
CA GLY A 3 14.00 -36.98 0.72
C GLY A 3 14.58 -35.62 0.27
N PRO A 4 13.97 -34.50 0.68
CA PRO A 4 14.46 -33.17 0.31
C PRO A 4 15.78 -32.87 1.04
N ASN A 5 16.86 -32.71 0.27
CA ASN A 5 18.14 -32.20 0.77
C ASN A 5 17.96 -30.72 1.16
N ASN A 6 17.85 -30.46 2.47
CA ASN A 6 17.89 -29.10 3.00
C ASN A 6 19.36 -28.73 3.28
N THR A 7 20.03 -28.17 2.28
CA THR A 7 21.40 -27.70 2.42
C THR A 7 21.40 -26.36 3.15
N GLN A 8 21.70 -26.38 4.45
CA GLN A 8 21.89 -25.15 5.22
C GLN A 8 23.21 -24.50 4.79
N GLN A 9 23.14 -23.33 4.14
CA GLN A 9 24.29 -22.54 3.77
C GLN A 9 24.62 -21.55 4.89
N LEU A 10 25.74 -21.79 5.58
CA LEU A 10 26.27 -20.86 6.58
C LEU A 10 27.05 -19.74 5.87
N VAL A 11 26.64 -18.49 6.07
CA VAL A 11 27.31 -17.31 5.52
C VAL A 11 27.96 -16.56 6.67
N LEU A 12 29.29 -16.49 6.69
CA LEU A 12 30.02 -15.60 7.58
C LEU A 12 30.08 -14.21 6.94
N VAL A 13 29.57 -13.21 7.66
CA VAL A 13 29.63 -11.80 7.26
C VAL A 13 30.47 -11.05 8.29
N PRO A 14 31.45 -10.24 7.88
CA PRO A 14 32.19 -9.36 8.79
C PRO A 14 31.25 -8.44 9.55
N VAL A 15 31.53 -8.19 10.82
CA VAL A 15 30.67 -7.38 11.70
C VAL A 15 30.54 -5.95 11.16
N GLU A 16 31.62 -5.41 10.58
CA GLU A 16 31.67 -4.08 9.98
C GLU A 16 30.70 -3.97 8.80
N SER A 17 30.57 -5.03 7.99
CA SER A 17 29.61 -5.08 6.88
C SER A 17 28.17 -5.10 7.37
N LEU A 18 27.88 -5.77 8.50
CA LEU A 18 26.56 -5.74 9.12
C LEU A 18 26.22 -4.35 9.68
N GLU A 19 27.17 -3.72 10.35
CA GLU A 19 27.02 -2.37 10.88
C GLU A 19 26.74 -1.37 9.75
N GLU A 20 27.44 -1.47 8.62
CA GLU A 20 27.18 -0.63 7.45
C GLU A 20 25.75 -0.81 6.93
N ILE A 21 25.26 -2.06 6.85
CA ILE A 21 23.88 -2.36 6.42
C ILE A 21 22.87 -1.74 7.40
N PHE A 22 23.04 -1.93 8.70
CA PHE A 22 22.14 -1.35 9.70
C PHE A 22 22.13 0.18 9.64
N ASN A 23 23.30 0.80 9.53
CA ASN A 23 23.44 2.25 9.42
C ASN A 23 22.74 2.79 8.16
N ARG A 24 22.86 2.10 7.02
CA ARG A 24 22.16 2.45 5.78
C ARG A 24 20.64 2.33 5.94
N LEU A 25 20.16 1.29 6.60
CA LEU A 25 18.73 1.09 6.86
C LEU A 25 18.17 2.20 7.77
N SER A 26 18.86 2.55 8.85
CA SER A 26 18.46 3.66 9.74
C SER A 26 18.42 5.00 8.99
N ARG A 27 19.40 5.25 8.10
CA ARG A 27 19.40 6.47 7.28
C ARG A 27 18.23 6.51 6.31
N ILE A 28 17.87 5.38 5.70
CA ILE A 28 16.69 5.28 4.84
C ILE A 28 15.42 5.57 5.65
N GLU A 29 15.30 5.04 6.87
CA GLU A 29 14.16 5.29 7.74
C GLU A 29 14.00 6.78 8.08
N ILE A 30 15.10 7.46 8.41
CA ILE A 30 15.11 8.90 8.68
C ILE A 30 14.71 9.68 7.43
N LEU A 31 15.28 9.35 6.27
CA LEU A 31 14.96 10.01 5.00
C LEU A 31 13.49 9.81 4.59
N LEU A 32 12.91 8.65 4.88
CA LEU A 32 11.48 8.39 4.65
C LEU A 32 10.62 9.24 5.58
N LYS A 33 10.97 9.35 6.87
CA LYS A 33 10.29 10.23 7.84
C LYS A 33 10.35 11.69 7.43
N GLU A 34 11.52 12.17 6.99
CA GLU A 34 11.75 13.56 6.57
C GLU A 34 11.08 13.90 5.23
N LYS A 35 11.09 12.97 4.25
CA LYS A 35 10.42 13.16 2.96
C LYS A 35 8.90 13.04 3.00
N THR A 36 8.32 12.69 4.15
CA THR A 36 6.88 12.80 4.40
C THR A 36 6.54 14.01 5.27
N PRO A 37 6.74 15.27 4.82
CA PRO A 37 6.16 16.41 5.51
C PRO A 37 4.65 16.36 5.27
N GLY A 38 3.89 15.79 6.22
CA GLY A 38 2.43 15.90 6.24
C GLY A 38 1.60 14.62 6.20
N HIS A 39 2.16 13.42 6.37
CA HIS A 39 1.35 12.22 6.67
C HIS A 39 1.38 11.84 8.15
N THR A 40 1.31 12.83 9.04
CA THR A 40 0.61 12.66 10.32
C THR A 40 -0.89 12.68 10.05
N GLY A 41 -1.36 11.81 9.16
CA GLY A 41 -2.73 11.35 9.20
C GLY A 41 -2.84 10.60 10.51
N LYS A 42 -3.36 11.27 11.54
CA LYS A 42 -3.89 10.65 12.76
C LYS A 42 -4.46 9.29 12.36
N VAL A 43 -3.80 8.20 12.75
CA VAL A 43 -4.35 6.85 12.58
C VAL A 43 -5.57 6.81 13.51
N THR A 44 -6.69 7.35 13.03
CA THR A 44 -7.99 7.12 13.62
C THR A 44 -8.36 5.71 13.22
N THR A 45 -7.91 4.75 14.00
CA THR A 45 -8.12 3.30 13.81
C THR A 45 -9.58 2.88 13.83
N ASN A 46 -10.55 3.79 13.86
CA ASN A 46 -11.98 3.48 13.93
C ASN A 46 -12.90 4.38 13.09
N ALA A 47 -12.36 5.25 12.22
CA ALA A 47 -13.17 5.94 11.23
C ALA A 47 -12.82 5.35 9.86
N ALA A 48 -13.81 4.81 9.15
CA ALA A 48 -13.74 4.48 7.74
C ALA A 48 -13.01 5.60 6.98
N ALA A 49 -11.71 5.44 6.74
CA ALA A 49 -10.89 6.46 6.12
C ALA A 49 -11.33 6.57 4.66
N TYR A 50 -11.73 7.77 4.25
CA TYR A 50 -12.11 8.03 2.87
C TYR A 50 -10.94 8.69 2.14
N ILE A 51 -10.56 8.14 1.00
CA ILE A 51 -9.54 8.70 0.11
C ILE A 51 -10.21 9.39 -1.08
N THR A 52 -9.51 10.31 -1.74
CA THR A 52 -10.02 10.95 -2.96
C THR A 52 -10.07 9.95 -4.11
N ALA A 53 -10.94 10.19 -5.10
CA ALA A 53 -10.96 9.41 -6.33
C ALA A 53 -9.58 9.34 -7.01
N GLN A 54 -8.82 10.44 -7.01
CA GLN A 54 -7.48 10.49 -7.60
C GLN A 54 -6.52 9.55 -6.85
N SER A 55 -6.48 9.62 -5.52
CA SER A 55 -5.63 8.74 -4.71
C SER A 55 -5.98 7.26 -4.89
N PHE A 56 -7.27 6.93 -5.02
CA PHE A 56 -7.69 5.56 -5.34
C PHE A 56 -7.16 5.12 -6.71
N MET A 57 -7.38 5.93 -7.76
CA MET A 57 -6.93 5.62 -9.12
C MET A 57 -5.42 5.42 -9.21
N ASP A 58 -4.65 6.27 -8.54
CA ASP A 58 -3.19 6.18 -8.49
C ASP A 58 -2.72 4.93 -7.74
N ALA A 59 -3.38 4.59 -6.62
CA ALA A 59 -3.06 3.41 -5.83
C ALA A 59 -3.33 2.07 -6.55
N VAL A 60 -4.44 1.98 -7.29
CA VAL A 60 -4.79 0.76 -8.04
C VAL A 60 -4.29 0.76 -9.49
N GLY A 61 -3.67 1.84 -9.96
CA GLY A 61 -3.12 1.96 -11.31
C GLY A 61 -4.17 2.01 -12.43
N ILE A 62 -5.35 2.58 -12.18
CA ILE A 62 -6.44 2.66 -13.18
C ILE A 62 -6.70 4.08 -13.67
N LYS A 63 -7.21 4.22 -14.89
CA LYS A 63 -7.66 5.50 -15.45
C LYS A 63 -9.11 5.83 -15.06
N ARG A 64 -9.48 7.10 -15.26
CA ARG A 64 -10.82 7.65 -14.97
C ARG A 64 -11.99 6.89 -15.61
N THR A 65 -11.77 6.29 -16.77
CA THR A 65 -12.78 5.48 -17.49
C THR A 65 -13.12 4.21 -16.73
N LYS A 66 -12.12 3.40 -16.33
CA LYS A 66 -12.32 2.20 -15.51
C LYS A 66 -12.88 2.57 -14.14
N PHE A 67 -12.40 3.65 -13.51
CA PHE A 67 -12.98 4.14 -12.25
C PHE A 67 -14.47 4.47 -12.37
N SER A 68 -14.87 5.15 -13.45
CA SER A 68 -16.29 5.43 -13.73
C SER A 68 -17.10 4.15 -13.93
N LYS A 69 -16.53 3.15 -14.61
CA LYS A 69 -17.17 1.84 -14.81
C LYS A 69 -17.43 1.14 -13.48
N LEU A 70 -16.43 1.08 -12.59
CA LEU A 70 -16.57 0.48 -11.26
C LEU A 70 -17.65 1.13 -10.40
N ILE A 71 -17.81 2.46 -10.50
CA ILE A 71 -18.89 3.18 -9.81
C ILE A 71 -20.25 2.81 -10.43
N LYS A 72 -20.37 2.82 -11.77
CA LYS A 72 -21.63 2.51 -12.46
C LYS A 72 -22.09 1.08 -12.20
N GLU A 73 -21.15 0.14 -12.10
CA GLU A 73 -21.41 -1.27 -11.83
C GLU A 73 -21.50 -1.58 -10.32
N ASN A 74 -21.45 -0.56 -9.46
CA ASN A 74 -21.51 -0.66 -8.01
C ASN A 74 -20.46 -1.62 -7.41
N LYS A 75 -19.29 -1.71 -8.05
CA LYS A 75 -18.19 -2.61 -7.63
C LYS A 75 -17.41 -2.05 -6.44
N ILE A 76 -17.36 -0.73 -6.29
CA ILE A 76 -16.63 -0.04 -5.21
C ILE A 76 -17.55 0.91 -4.44
N LYS A 77 -17.35 1.01 -3.12
CA LYS A 77 -18.11 1.93 -2.27
C LYS A 77 -17.54 3.34 -2.35
N THR A 78 -18.40 4.29 -2.73
CA THR A 78 -18.03 5.71 -2.83
C THR A 78 -19.03 6.60 -2.10
N ILE A 79 -18.56 7.78 -1.68
CA ILE A 79 -19.40 8.86 -1.15
C ILE A 79 -19.13 10.14 -1.93
N LYS A 80 -20.17 10.94 -2.15
CA LYS A 80 -20.03 12.26 -2.74
C LYS A 80 -20.00 13.31 -1.62
N LYS A 81 -18.89 14.03 -1.50
CA LYS A 81 -18.75 15.17 -0.59
C LYS A 81 -18.56 16.43 -1.44
N SER A 82 -19.57 17.30 -1.45
CA SER A 82 -19.62 18.48 -2.33
C SER A 82 -19.42 18.07 -3.80
N ARG A 83 -18.38 18.59 -4.47
CA ARG A 83 -18.05 18.29 -5.88
C ARG A 83 -17.10 17.10 -6.05
N HIS A 84 -16.64 16.49 -4.96
CA HIS A 84 -15.61 15.44 -5.00
C HIS A 84 -16.15 14.07 -4.61
N ILE A 85 -15.75 13.06 -5.39
CA ILE A 85 -15.99 11.65 -5.07
C ILE A 85 -14.88 11.17 -4.16
N HIS A 86 -15.27 10.53 -3.07
CA HIS A 86 -14.36 9.86 -2.16
C HIS A 86 -14.67 8.37 -2.14
N VAL A 87 -13.63 7.57 -1.95
CA VAL A 87 -13.69 6.10 -1.93
C VAL A 87 -13.31 5.65 -0.54
N LEU A 88 -13.93 4.58 -0.05
CA LEU A 88 -13.52 3.96 1.20
C LEU A 88 -12.11 3.36 1.02
N ALA A 89 -11.17 3.65 1.93
CA ALA A 89 -9.78 3.24 1.78
C ALA A 89 -9.60 1.71 1.66
N SER A 90 -10.47 0.93 2.32
CA SER A 90 -10.45 -0.54 2.24
C SER A 90 -10.79 -1.06 0.84
N GLU A 91 -11.40 -0.27 -0.05
CA GLU A 91 -11.67 -0.66 -1.43
C GLU A 91 -10.37 -0.78 -2.25
N VAL A 92 -9.28 -0.12 -1.83
CA VAL A 92 -7.97 -0.31 -2.49
C VAL A 92 -7.52 -1.76 -2.34
N GLN A 93 -7.55 -2.29 -1.11
CA GLN A 93 -7.22 -3.69 -0.87
C GLN A 93 -8.22 -4.62 -1.56
N ARG A 94 -9.53 -4.30 -1.46
CA ARG A 94 -10.59 -5.11 -2.06
C ARG A 94 -10.42 -5.25 -3.57
N TYR A 95 -9.99 -4.19 -4.27
CA TYR A 95 -9.74 -4.21 -5.71
C TYR A 95 -8.78 -5.32 -6.14
N PHE A 96 -7.77 -5.63 -5.32
CA PHE A 96 -6.78 -6.67 -5.62
C PHE A 96 -7.14 -8.06 -5.08
N THR A 97 -8.04 -8.15 -4.11
CA THR A 97 -8.36 -9.42 -3.42
C THR A 97 -9.72 -10.00 -3.81
N ASP A 98 -10.66 -9.17 -4.27
CA ASP A 98 -12.03 -9.58 -4.58
C ASP A 98 -12.16 -9.86 -6.10
N PRO A 99 -12.33 -11.14 -6.50
CA PRO A 99 -12.45 -11.52 -7.91
C PRO A 99 -13.67 -10.91 -8.61
N SER A 100 -14.65 -10.41 -7.85
CA SER A 100 -15.86 -9.83 -8.42
C SER A 100 -15.65 -8.41 -9.00
N ILE A 101 -14.49 -7.79 -8.78
CA ILE A 101 -14.20 -6.39 -9.16
C ILE A 101 -13.60 -6.26 -10.58
N GLU A 102 -12.95 -7.30 -11.11
CA GLU A 102 -12.29 -7.25 -12.43
C GLU A 102 -13.24 -7.04 -13.62
#